data_AF-A0AAC9Z811-F1
#
_entry.id   AF-A0AAC9Z811-F1
#
_cell.length_a   1.000
_cell.length_b   1.000
_cell.length_c   1.000
_cell.angle_alpha   90.00
_cell.angle_beta   90.00
_cell.angle_gamma   90.00
#
_symmetry.space_group_name_H-M   'P 1'
#
loop_
_entity.id
_entity.type
_entity.pdbx_description
1 polymer ?
#
loop_
_entity_poly.entity_id
_entity_poly.type
_entity_poly.pdbx_seq_one_letter_code
_entity_poly.pdbx_strand_id
1 'polypeptide(L)'
;MTEAAVTVNSIVLPRNLQHNHRMFFAKHTFVALILVSGLAACGPVPVYYRAGADVARRDADLLSCEVSALRDAPVATQIRQHPPIYRPGGEICRNGRCYHRAGYWEDGGIYTVDVNADLRERVEQSCMASKGYQSIALKRCPQSVADAVGTRRASSLPVLTETSCAIARRGQPPQIVATAP
;
A
#
# COMPACT_ATOMS: atom_id res chain seq x y z
N MET A 1 -54.66 1.46 32.00
CA MET A 1 -55.45 0.58 31.09
C MET A 1 -54.93 0.92 29.69
N THR A 2 -54.19 0.12 28.94
CA THR A 2 -53.88 -1.32 28.94
C THR A 2 -52.61 -1.52 28.11
N GLU A 3 -51.70 -2.36 28.61
CA GLU A 3 -50.70 -3.04 27.79
C GLU A 3 -51.38 -4.03 26.81
N ALA A 4 -50.73 -4.29 25.67
CA ALA A 4 -50.86 -5.54 24.89
C ALA A 4 -49.58 -5.65 24.02
N ALA A 5 -48.61 -6.50 24.40
CA ALA A 5 -48.46 -7.91 24.01
C ALA A 5 -48.07 -8.05 22.51
N VAL A 6 -46.79 -8.16 22.15
CA VAL A 6 -45.94 -9.38 22.11
C VAL A 6 -46.55 -10.51 21.25
N THR A 7 -45.73 -10.99 20.31
CA THR A 7 -45.83 -12.22 19.48
C THR A 7 -46.54 -12.16 18.13
N VAL A 8 -45.78 -11.87 17.06
CA VAL A 8 -46.06 -12.44 15.74
C VAL A 8 -45.27 -13.73 15.62
N ASN A 9 -45.98 -14.85 15.53
CA ASN A 9 -45.43 -16.19 15.35
C ASN A 9 -44.58 -16.28 14.08
N SER A 10 -43.28 -16.50 14.24
CA SER A 10 -42.41 -16.99 13.16
C SER A 10 -42.71 -18.47 12.91
N ILE A 11 -43.50 -18.77 11.87
CA ILE A 11 -43.82 -20.13 11.42
C ILE A 11 -42.71 -20.75 10.55
N VAL A 12 -41.60 -20.05 10.30
CA VAL A 12 -40.49 -20.59 9.52
C VAL A 12 -39.39 -21.09 10.46
N LEU A 13 -39.32 -22.40 10.64
CA LEU A 13 -38.19 -23.09 11.28
C LEU A 13 -36.87 -22.60 10.64
N PRO A 14 -35.81 -22.33 11.42
CA PRO A 14 -34.50 -22.07 10.85
C PRO A 14 -34.08 -23.33 10.08
N ARG A 15 -34.08 -23.24 8.75
CA ARG A 15 -33.50 -24.28 7.90
C ARG A 15 -32.06 -24.44 8.33
N ASN A 16 -31.72 -25.64 8.78
CA ASN A 16 -30.34 -26.10 8.96
C ASN A 16 -29.49 -25.54 7.82
N LEU A 17 -28.51 -24.69 8.16
CA LEU A 17 -27.48 -24.23 7.24
C LEU A 17 -26.66 -25.46 6.83
N GLN A 18 -27.13 -26.14 5.78
CA GLN A 18 -26.33 -27.14 5.10
C GLN A 18 -25.06 -26.43 4.61
N HIS A 19 -23.92 -26.94 5.07
CA HIS A 19 -22.60 -26.45 4.71
C HIS A 19 -22.46 -26.44 3.19
N ASN A 20 -22.50 -25.26 2.59
CA ASN A 20 -22.30 -25.07 1.15
C ASN A 20 -20.80 -25.19 0.83
N HIS A 21 -20.44 -25.99 -0.18
CA HIS A 21 -19.06 -26.14 -0.68
C HIS A 21 -18.38 -24.80 -1.05
N ARG A 22 -19.15 -23.72 -1.26
CA ARG A 22 -18.65 -22.35 -1.45
C ARG A 22 -17.89 -21.76 -0.25
N MET A 23 -18.13 -22.21 0.98
CA MET A 23 -17.37 -21.75 2.16
C MET A 23 -15.97 -22.37 2.26
N PHE A 24 -15.73 -23.55 1.66
CA PHE A 24 -14.39 -24.15 1.63
C PHE A 24 -13.45 -23.36 0.72
N PHE A 25 -13.94 -22.90 -0.44
CA PHE A 25 -13.19 -22.01 -1.32
C PHE A 25 -12.88 -20.66 -0.65
N ALA A 26 -13.81 -20.11 0.13
CA ALA A 26 -13.59 -18.87 0.88
C ALA A 26 -12.46 -18.98 1.92
N LYS A 27 -12.31 -20.14 2.57
CA LYS A 27 -11.20 -20.40 3.52
C LYS A 27 -9.86 -20.52 2.79
N HIS A 28 -9.80 -21.21 1.66
CA HIS A 28 -8.57 -21.33 0.87
C HIS A 28 -8.14 -20.00 0.24
N THR A 29 -9.09 -19.18 -0.22
CA THR A 29 -8.77 -17.83 -0.73
C THR A 29 -8.28 -16.89 0.37
N PHE A 30 -8.81 -17.00 1.59
CA PHE A 30 -8.37 -16.17 2.72
C PHE A 30 -6.95 -16.54 3.18
N VAL A 31 -6.63 -17.84 3.24
CA VAL A 31 -5.27 -18.32 3.55
C VAL A 31 -4.28 -17.93 2.45
N ALA A 32 -4.67 -18.05 1.17
CA ALA A 32 -3.84 -17.61 0.05
C ALA A 32 -3.60 -16.09 0.07
N LEU A 33 -4.60 -15.28 0.44
CA LEU A 33 -4.47 -13.83 0.58
C LEU A 33 -3.50 -13.45 1.70
N ILE A 34 -3.53 -14.15 2.84
CA ILE A 34 -2.58 -13.94 3.95
C ILE A 34 -1.16 -14.31 3.51
N LEU A 35 -0.99 -15.42 2.80
CA LEU A 35 0.33 -15.87 2.31
C LEU A 35 0.92 -14.86 1.31
N VAL A 36 0.13 -14.37 0.35
CA VAL A 36 0.54 -13.36 -0.63
C VAL A 36 0.85 -12.01 0.03
N SER A 37 0.10 -11.63 1.06
CA SER A 37 0.35 -10.39 1.82
C SER A 37 1.70 -10.42 2.54
N GLY A 38 2.17 -11.60 2.98
CA GLY A 38 3.49 -11.77 3.57
C GLY A 38 4.65 -11.47 2.61
N LEU A 39 4.46 -11.70 1.30
CA LEU A 39 5.49 -11.49 0.28
C LEU A 39 5.65 -10.02 -0.14
N ALA A 40 4.60 -9.20 0.01
CA ALA A 40 4.65 -7.78 -0.35
C ALA A 40 5.59 -6.95 0.54
N ALA A 41 5.96 -7.45 1.72
CA ALA A 41 6.91 -6.79 2.62
C ALA A 41 8.39 -6.95 2.19
N CYS A 42 8.67 -7.79 1.18
CA CYS A 42 10.02 -8.22 0.82
C CYS A 42 10.61 -7.47 -0.40
N GLY A 43 10.14 -6.26 -0.69
CA GLY A 43 10.69 -5.41 -1.75
C GLY A 43 11.99 -4.71 -1.34
N PRO A 44 12.93 -4.47 -2.27
CA PRO A 44 14.12 -3.68 -1.99
C PRO A 44 13.71 -2.22 -1.69
N VAL A 45 14.40 -1.60 -0.75
CA VAL A 45 14.15 -0.22 -0.30
C VAL A 45 15.13 0.71 -1.01
N PRO A 46 14.66 1.72 -1.76
CA PRO A 46 15.54 2.73 -2.32
C PRO A 46 16.11 3.59 -1.19
N VAL A 47 17.43 3.80 -1.18
CA VAL A 47 18.13 4.64 -0.22
C VAL A 47 19.16 5.51 -0.93
N TYR A 48 19.31 6.76 -0.47
CA TYR A 48 20.38 7.64 -0.93
C TYR A 48 21.67 7.35 -0.17
N TYR A 49 22.72 6.97 -0.91
CA TYR A 49 24.00 6.56 -0.36
C TYR A 49 25.17 7.38 -0.92
N ARG A 50 26.10 7.70 -0.03
CA ARG A 50 27.42 8.24 -0.34
C ARG A 50 28.39 7.69 0.70
N ALA A 51 29.45 7.01 0.25
CA ALA A 51 30.39 6.35 1.15
C ALA A 51 31.02 7.35 2.14
N GLY A 52 30.99 7.00 3.43
CA GLY A 52 31.60 7.79 4.51
C GLY A 52 30.89 9.11 4.85
N ALA A 53 29.75 9.41 4.23
CA ALA A 53 28.99 10.61 4.58
C ALA A 53 28.27 10.44 5.92
N ASP A 54 28.12 11.54 6.67
CA ASP A 54 27.36 11.58 7.91
C ASP A 54 25.86 11.41 7.64
N VAL A 55 25.17 10.63 8.47
CA VAL A 55 23.73 10.32 8.34
C VAL A 55 22.89 11.57 8.56
N ALA A 56 23.24 12.41 9.54
CA ALA A 56 22.54 13.66 9.78
C ALA A 56 22.78 14.64 8.62
N ARG A 57 23.98 14.65 8.04
CA ARG A 57 24.24 15.44 6.83
C ARG A 57 23.38 14.99 5.65
N ARG A 58 23.31 13.68 5.39
CA ARG A 58 22.42 13.12 4.36
C ARG A 58 20.97 13.53 4.60
N ASP A 59 20.48 13.46 5.83
CA ASP A 59 19.10 13.85 6.16
C ASP A 59 18.82 15.33 5.94
N ALA A 60 19.76 16.20 6.32
CA ALA A 60 19.64 17.63 6.07
C ALA A 60 19.65 17.94 4.56
N ASP A 61 20.51 17.26 3.81
CA ASP A 61 20.60 17.40 2.35
C ASP A 61 19.32 16.88 1.65
N LEU A 62 18.79 15.74 2.11
CA LEU A 62 17.52 15.17 1.63
C LEU A 62 16.35 16.13 1.89
N LEU A 63 16.20 16.62 3.13
CA LEU A 63 15.15 17.58 3.47
C LEU A 63 15.26 18.86 2.64
N SER A 64 16.49 19.37 2.44
CA SER A 64 16.71 20.53 1.57
C SER A 64 16.29 20.27 0.12
N CYS A 65 16.54 19.06 -0.40
CA CYS A 65 16.13 18.66 -1.73
C CYS A 65 14.61 18.47 -1.84
N GLU A 66 13.97 17.86 -0.85
CA GLU A 66 12.50 17.70 -0.78
C GLU A 66 11.80 19.07 -0.79
N VAL A 67 12.30 20.04 -0.01
CA VAL A 67 11.75 21.40 0.03
C VAL A 67 11.95 22.12 -1.30
N SER A 68 13.13 21.99 -1.94
CA SER A 68 13.35 22.57 -3.28
C SER A 68 12.43 21.92 -4.31
N ALA A 69 12.30 20.60 -4.27
CA ALA A 69 11.43 19.85 -5.18
C ALA A 69 9.96 20.24 -5.00
N LEU A 70 9.50 20.47 -3.77
CA LEU A 70 8.15 20.99 -3.50
C LEU A 70 7.96 22.42 -4.01
N ARG A 71 8.99 23.26 -3.95
CA ARG A 71 8.94 24.63 -4.49
C ARG A 71 8.86 24.64 -6.01
N ASP A 72 9.67 23.81 -6.66
CA ASP A 72 9.83 23.80 -8.12
C ASP A 72 8.73 22.95 -8.81
N ALA A 73 8.23 21.90 -8.13
CA ALA A 73 7.13 21.04 -8.56
C ALA A 73 6.06 20.92 -7.44
N PRO A 74 5.25 21.98 -7.25
CA PRO A 74 4.25 22.01 -6.18
C PRO A 74 3.17 20.95 -6.37
N VAL A 75 2.53 20.55 -5.26
CA VAL A 75 1.40 19.62 -5.28
C VAL A 75 0.30 20.19 -6.18
N ALA A 76 -0.03 19.45 -7.23
CA ALA A 76 -1.05 19.84 -8.20
C ALA A 76 -2.13 18.75 -8.23
N THR A 77 -3.01 18.82 -7.25
CA THR A 77 -4.10 17.85 -7.09
C THR A 77 -5.17 18.05 -8.16
N GLN A 78 -5.44 17.02 -8.95
CA GLN A 78 -6.53 16.98 -9.91
C GLN A 78 -7.50 15.85 -9.57
N ILE A 79 -8.79 16.18 -9.63
CA ILE A 79 -9.88 15.22 -9.51
C ILE A 79 -10.23 14.73 -10.91
N ARG A 80 -10.17 13.42 -11.14
CA ARG A 80 -10.43 12.76 -12.42
C ARG A 80 -11.50 11.69 -12.25
N GLN A 81 -12.21 11.36 -13.32
CA GLN A 81 -13.23 10.30 -13.31
C GLN A 81 -12.80 9.19 -14.27
N HIS A 82 -12.99 7.94 -13.87
CA HIS A 82 -12.87 6.83 -14.81
C HIS A 82 -14.09 6.80 -15.73
N PRO A 83 -13.95 6.27 -16.96
CA PRO A 83 -15.11 6.13 -17.85
C PRO A 83 -16.18 5.24 -17.20
N PRO A 84 -17.47 5.60 -17.28
CA PRO A 84 -18.56 4.75 -16.82
C PRO A 84 -18.65 3.50 -17.70
N ILE A 85 -19.01 2.37 -17.09
CA ILE A 85 -19.11 1.10 -17.79
C ILE A 85 -20.58 0.69 -17.90
N TYR A 86 -21.08 0.51 -19.12
CA TYR A 86 -22.43 -0.02 -19.32
C TYR A 86 -22.48 -1.51 -18.98
N ARG A 87 -23.40 -1.89 -18.10
CA ARG A 87 -23.72 -3.28 -17.75
C ARG A 87 -25.01 -3.67 -18.48
N PRO A 88 -24.93 -4.53 -19.51
CA PRO A 88 -26.12 -4.93 -20.23
C PRO A 88 -27.08 -5.72 -19.33
N GLY A 89 -28.36 -5.55 -19.63
CA GLY A 89 -29.43 -6.35 -19.07
C GLY A 89 -29.26 -7.83 -19.37
N GLY A 90 -29.91 -8.68 -18.59
CA GLY A 90 -29.92 -10.13 -18.79
C GLY A 90 -31.31 -10.69 -18.63
N GLU A 91 -31.47 -11.96 -18.95
CA GLU A 91 -32.70 -12.70 -18.72
C GLU A 91 -32.52 -13.58 -17.48
N ILE A 92 -33.52 -13.56 -16.59
CA ILE A 92 -33.54 -14.43 -15.43
C ILE A 92 -34.80 -15.30 -15.53
N CYS A 93 -34.59 -16.61 -15.65
CA CYS A 93 -35.66 -17.59 -15.73
C CYS A 93 -35.80 -18.34 -14.40
N ARG A 94 -37.03 -18.47 -13.90
CA ARG A 94 -37.37 -19.32 -12.76
C ARG A 94 -38.70 -20.03 -13.02
N ASN A 95 -38.70 -21.37 -12.94
CA ASN A 95 -39.88 -22.22 -13.14
C ASN A 95 -40.63 -21.93 -14.45
N GLY A 96 -39.91 -21.81 -15.57
CA GLY A 96 -40.51 -21.56 -16.89
C GLY A 96 -41.05 -20.13 -17.12
N ARG A 97 -40.97 -19.24 -16.13
CA ARG A 97 -41.19 -17.80 -16.30
C ARG A 97 -39.86 -17.08 -16.36
N CYS A 98 -39.65 -16.35 -17.45
CA CYS A 98 -38.48 -15.52 -17.66
C CYS A 98 -38.84 -14.04 -17.58
N TYR A 99 -37.94 -13.25 -17.01
CA TYR A 99 -38.06 -11.80 -16.99
C TYR A 99 -36.73 -11.16 -17.40
N HIS A 100 -36.80 -10.06 -18.13
CA HIS A 100 -35.63 -9.29 -18.52
C HIS A 100 -35.35 -8.20 -17.48
N ARG A 101 -34.10 -8.11 -17.05
CA ARG A 101 -33.60 -6.94 -16.31
C ARG A 101 -33.09 -5.91 -17.31
N ALA A 102 -33.40 -4.63 -17.12
CA ALA A 102 -32.80 -3.56 -17.91
C ALA A 102 -31.29 -3.48 -17.66
N GLY A 103 -30.54 -2.97 -18.64
CA GLY A 103 -29.15 -2.60 -18.44
C GLY A 103 -29.04 -1.32 -17.62
N TYR A 104 -27.87 -1.07 -17.05
CA TYR A 104 -27.59 0.13 -16.27
C TYR A 104 -26.15 0.59 -16.49
N TRP A 105 -25.89 1.86 -16.18
CA TRP A 105 -24.55 2.43 -16.18
C TRP A 105 -23.94 2.28 -14.78
N GLU A 106 -22.77 1.67 -14.71
CA GLU A 106 -21.93 1.65 -13.51
C GLU A 106 -20.98 2.84 -13.60
N ASP A 107 -20.99 3.72 -12.59
CA ASP A 107 -20.06 4.85 -12.54
C ASP A 107 -18.62 4.33 -12.42
N GLY A 108 -17.70 4.95 -13.15
CA GLY A 108 -16.28 4.62 -13.09
C GLY A 108 -15.63 5.08 -11.78
N GLY A 109 -16.31 5.93 -11.02
CA GLY A 109 -15.80 6.51 -9.79
C GLY A 109 -14.80 7.63 -10.06
N ILE A 110 -14.56 8.40 -9.00
CA ILE A 110 -13.69 9.56 -9.00
C ILE A 110 -12.39 9.21 -8.27
N TYR A 111 -11.26 9.65 -8.81
CA TYR A 111 -9.95 9.50 -8.19
C TYR A 111 -9.18 10.81 -8.21
N THR A 112 -8.26 10.94 -7.27
CA THR A 112 -7.42 12.11 -7.11
C THR A 112 -6.00 11.77 -7.47
N VAL A 113 -5.37 12.59 -8.30
CA VAL A 113 -3.96 12.43 -8.70
C VAL A 113 -3.20 13.73 -8.48
N ASP A 114 -1.97 13.62 -7.96
CA ASP A 114 -1.02 14.74 -8.01
C ASP A 114 -0.24 14.64 -9.33
N VAL A 115 -0.53 15.55 -10.27
CA VAL A 115 0.07 15.49 -11.61
C VAL A 115 1.55 15.83 -11.62
N ASN A 116 2.05 16.47 -10.56
CA ASN A 116 3.45 16.86 -10.43
C ASN A 116 4.27 15.85 -9.60
N ALA A 117 3.66 14.79 -9.07
CA ALA A 117 4.35 13.83 -8.20
C ALA A 117 5.63 13.26 -8.84
N ASP A 118 5.52 12.76 -10.08
CA ASP A 118 6.65 12.17 -10.80
C ASP A 118 7.74 13.21 -11.11
N LEU A 119 7.35 14.44 -11.43
CA LEU A 119 8.31 15.52 -11.68
C LEU A 119 9.05 15.89 -10.40
N ARG A 120 8.32 16.01 -9.29
CA ARG A 120 8.87 16.31 -7.97
C ARG A 120 9.89 15.26 -7.55
N GLU A 121 9.57 13.98 -7.75
CA GLU A 121 10.49 12.88 -7.47
C GLU A 121 11.79 13.01 -8.30
N ARG A 122 11.69 13.31 -9.60
CA ARG A 122 12.88 13.51 -10.45
C ARG A 122 13.73 14.71 -10.04
N VAL A 123 13.10 15.80 -9.61
CA VAL A 123 13.82 17.00 -9.12
C VAL A 123 14.56 16.70 -7.82
N GLU A 124 13.92 15.98 -6.89
CA GLU A 124 14.57 15.52 -5.66
C GLU A 124 15.79 14.62 -5.98
N GLN A 125 15.60 13.61 -6.84
CA GLN A 125 16.66 12.70 -7.28
C GLN A 125 17.82 13.46 -7.94
N SER A 126 17.53 14.43 -8.79
CA SER A 126 18.54 15.28 -9.44
C SER A 126 19.31 16.13 -8.43
N CYS A 127 18.62 16.72 -7.46
CA CYS A 127 19.24 17.48 -6.37
C CYS A 127 20.18 16.59 -5.54
N MET A 128 19.72 15.40 -5.15
CA MET A 128 20.55 14.45 -4.41
C MET A 128 21.77 13.98 -5.21
N ALA A 129 21.59 13.72 -6.51
CA ALA A 129 22.69 13.38 -7.41
C ALA A 129 23.74 14.50 -7.51
N SER A 130 23.32 15.77 -7.60
CA SER A 130 24.24 16.91 -7.61
C SER A 130 25.07 17.06 -6.33
N LYS A 131 24.53 16.58 -5.20
CA LYS A 131 25.21 16.52 -3.90
C LYS A 131 26.11 15.28 -3.75
N GLY A 132 26.18 14.45 -4.78
CA GLY A 132 27.01 13.24 -4.85
C GLY A 132 26.41 12.01 -4.18
N TYR A 133 25.09 12.00 -3.95
CA TYR A 133 24.38 10.81 -3.48
C TYR A 133 23.90 9.98 -4.67
N GLN A 134 23.92 8.66 -4.50
CA GLN A 134 23.38 7.70 -5.45
C GLN A 134 22.17 7.01 -4.84
N SER A 135 21.10 6.84 -5.61
CA SER A 135 19.96 6.01 -5.21
C SER A 135 20.29 4.54 -5.46
N ILE A 136 20.33 3.75 -4.40
CA ILE A 136 20.61 2.31 -4.46
C ILE A 136 19.46 1.55 -3.82
N ALA A 137 19.15 0.36 -4.35
CA ALA A 137 18.10 -0.49 -3.82
C ALA A 137 18.72 -1.53 -2.87
N LEU A 138 18.51 -1.37 -1.56
CA LEU A 138 19.00 -2.30 -0.55
C LEU A 138 17.91 -3.31 -0.15
N LYS A 139 18.34 -4.53 0.22
CA LYS A 139 17.42 -5.52 0.80
C LYS A 139 16.88 -5.00 2.13
N ARG A 140 15.64 -5.31 2.47
CA ARG A 140 15.07 -4.99 3.79
C ARG A 140 15.75 -5.84 4.86
N CYS A 141 16.07 -5.25 6.00
CA CYS A 141 16.62 -6.01 7.12
C CYS A 141 15.61 -7.03 7.68
N PRO A 142 16.06 -8.20 8.15
CA PRO A 142 15.21 -9.11 8.92
C PRO A 142 14.65 -8.40 10.16
N GLN A 143 13.47 -8.82 10.62
CA GLN A 143 12.84 -8.21 11.79
C GLN A 143 13.73 -8.32 13.05
N SER A 144 14.40 -9.46 13.24
CA SER A 144 15.37 -9.66 14.34
C SER A 144 16.46 -8.60 14.38
N VAL A 145 16.96 -8.19 13.21
CA VAL A 145 17.98 -7.15 13.07
C VAL A 145 17.40 -5.77 13.37
N ALA A 146 16.21 -5.49 12.83
CA ALA A 146 15.53 -4.23 13.07
C ALA A 146 15.23 -4.02 14.57
N ASP A 147 14.83 -5.08 15.26
CA ASP A 147 14.54 -5.09 16.70
C ASP A 147 15.83 -4.96 17.52
N ALA A 148 16.91 -5.66 17.14
CA ALA A 148 18.20 -5.59 17.82
C ALA A 148 18.86 -4.20 17.70
N VAL A 149 18.77 -3.56 16.53
CA VAL A 149 19.24 -2.19 16.32
C VAL A 149 18.41 -1.22 17.16
N GLY A 150 17.10 -1.44 17.26
CA GLY A 150 16.19 -0.57 18.00
C GLY A 150 16.28 0.87 17.51
N THR A 151 16.27 1.85 18.40
CA THR A 151 16.36 3.27 18.02
C THR A 151 17.77 3.76 17.69
N ARG A 152 18.80 2.91 17.87
CA ARG A 152 20.20 3.30 17.63
C ARG A 152 20.41 3.60 16.16
N ARG A 153 20.88 4.80 15.84
CA ARG A 153 21.30 5.20 14.49
C ARG A 153 22.81 5.30 14.42
N ALA A 154 23.37 4.82 13.32
CA ALA A 154 24.76 5.08 13.00
C ALA A 154 24.94 6.57 12.71
N SER A 155 26.05 7.16 13.17
CA SER A 155 26.38 8.56 12.88
C SER A 155 26.84 8.72 11.43
N SER A 156 27.56 7.73 10.89
CA SER A 156 28.04 7.71 9.51
C SER A 156 27.42 6.59 8.69
N LEU A 157 27.33 6.80 7.38
CA LEU A 157 26.90 5.80 6.43
C LEU A 157 27.99 4.71 6.32
N PRO A 158 27.66 3.44 6.64
CA PRO A 158 28.64 2.37 6.62
C PRO A 158 29.06 2.04 5.18
N VAL A 159 30.21 1.37 5.03
CA VAL A 159 30.58 0.77 3.74
C VAL A 159 29.56 -0.31 3.39
N LEU A 160 29.05 -0.28 2.17
CA LEU A 160 28.09 -1.28 1.71
C LEU A 160 28.80 -2.60 1.43
N THR A 161 28.20 -3.67 1.95
CA THR A 161 28.58 -5.06 1.77
C THR A 161 27.39 -5.82 1.18
N GLU A 162 27.60 -7.07 0.76
CA GLU A 162 26.51 -7.94 0.28
C GLU A 162 25.45 -8.24 1.35
N THR A 163 25.82 -8.09 2.64
CA THR A 163 24.96 -8.29 3.81
C THR A 163 24.33 -6.99 4.31
N SER A 164 24.58 -5.87 3.62
CA SER A 164 23.97 -4.59 3.98
C SER A 164 22.48 -4.59 3.71
N CYS A 165 21.73 -4.03 4.64
CA CYS A 165 20.27 -3.97 4.57
C CYS A 165 19.76 -2.61 5.03
N ALA A 166 18.52 -2.29 4.65
CA ALA A 166 17.84 -1.07 5.03
C ALA A 166 16.66 -1.35 5.96
N ILE A 167 16.54 -0.56 7.03
CA ILE A 167 15.38 -0.51 7.92
C ILE A 167 14.55 0.71 7.52
N ALA A 168 13.39 0.48 6.92
CA ALA A 168 12.43 1.54 6.63
C ALA A 168 11.40 1.65 7.76
N ARG A 169 11.31 2.84 8.38
CA ARG A 169 10.30 3.17 9.39
C ARG A 169 9.36 4.24 8.84
N ARG A 170 8.10 4.23 9.26
CA ARG A 170 7.13 5.25 8.82
C ARG A 170 7.60 6.64 9.23
N GLY A 171 7.60 7.57 8.27
CA GLY A 171 7.95 8.97 8.51
C GLY A 171 9.43 9.23 8.82
N GLN A 172 10.31 8.27 8.56
CA GLN A 172 11.75 8.44 8.77
C GLN A 172 12.53 7.99 7.53
N PRO A 173 13.63 8.68 7.19
CA PRO A 173 14.56 8.21 6.18
C PRO A 173 15.05 6.80 6.51
N PRO A 174 15.21 5.92 5.51
CA PRO A 174 15.64 4.55 5.73
C PRO A 174 17.05 4.53 6.36
N GLN A 175 17.20 3.67 7.37
CA GLN A 175 18.47 3.47 8.08
C GLN A 175 19.23 2.31 7.45
N ILE A 176 20.47 2.56 7.02
CA ILE A 176 21.36 1.54 6.45
C ILE A 176 22.12 0.85 7.59
N VAL A 177 22.16 -0.48 7.54
CA VAL A 177 22.89 -1.34 8.48
C VAL A 177 23.89 -2.18 7.70
N ALA A 178 25.17 -2.15 8.09
CA ALA A 178 26.27 -2.83 7.40
C ALA A 178 26.19 -4.36 7.51
N THR A 179 25.72 -4.85 8.66
CA THR A 179 25.66 -6.27 8.98
C THR A 179 24.26 -6.59 9.49
N ALA A 180 23.45 -7.23 8.65
CA ALA A 180 22.38 -8.07 9.18
C ALA A 180 23.04 -9.31 9.83
N PRO A 181 22.93 -9.56 11.15
CA PRO A 181 23.32 -10.83 11.73
C PRO A 181 22.53 -12.00 11.15
#